data_AF-E9HUA2-F1
#
_entry.id   AF-E9HUA2-F1
#
_cell.length_a   1.000
_cell.length_b   1.000
_cell.length_c   1.000
_cell.angle_alpha   90.00
_cell.angle_beta   90.00
_cell.angle_gamma   90.00
#
_symmetry.space_group_name_H-M   'P 1'
#
loop_
_entity.id
_entity.type
_entity.pdbx_description
1 polymer ?
#
loop_
_entity_poly.entity_id
_entity_poly.type
_entity_poly.pdbx_seq_one_letter_code
_entity_poly.pdbx_strand_id
1 'polypeptide(L)'
;MCQWEGCSRSFDRPSLLESHIRTHTGDRLFVCHFEVRWAFRTPSKLSRHQRTHKNERPFKCPHHERHKAYLRSEHLKQHLLSQHRGMKRFRCPVENCGAEFTAKSTLYVHAKRHNVDTANLTFPCEHPGCNK
;
A
#
# COMPACT_ATOMS: atom_id res chain seq x y z
N MET A 1 -6.44 3.70 -22.90
CA MET A 1 -5.09 3.11 -22.70
C MET A 1 -4.10 4.26 -22.50
N CYS A 2 -3.05 4.09 -21.69
CA CYS A 2 -1.97 5.08 -21.60
C CYS A 2 -1.13 5.07 -22.89
N GLN A 3 -0.78 6.25 -23.39
CA GLN A 3 -0.01 6.42 -24.63
C GLN A 3 1.48 6.74 -24.37
N TRP A 4 1.92 6.73 -23.11
CA TRP A 4 3.31 7.02 -22.78
C TRP A 4 4.22 5.85 -23.18
N GLU A 5 5.38 6.15 -23.77
CA GLU A 5 6.34 5.12 -24.19
C GLU A 5 6.75 4.22 -23.00
N GLY A 6 6.64 2.90 -23.20
CA GLY A 6 6.93 1.91 -22.15
C GLY A 6 5.85 1.76 -21.07
N CYS A 7 4.69 2.41 -21.19
CA CYS A 7 3.58 2.26 -20.25
C CYS A 7 2.42 1.41 -20.80
N SER A 8 2.32 0.16 -20.34
CA SER A 8 1.25 -0.76 -20.77
C SER A 8 -0.03 -0.67 -19.91
N ARG A 9 -0.24 0.43 -19.16
CA ARG A 9 -1.42 0.55 -18.28
C ARG A 9 -2.67 0.95 -19.05
N SER A 10 -3.76 0.22 -18.81
CA SER A 10 -5.11 0.54 -19.27
C SER A 10 -6.02 0.90 -18.09
N PHE A 11 -7.01 1.75 -18.36
CA PHE A 11 -7.96 2.23 -17.37
C PHE A 11 -9.36 2.21 -17.98
N ASP A 12 -10.34 1.80 -17.17
CA ASP A 12 -11.76 1.72 -17.51
C ASP A 12 -12.46 3.09 -17.48
N ARG A 13 -11.86 4.08 -16.80
CA ARG A 13 -12.39 5.44 -16.66
C ARG A 13 -11.40 6.49 -17.13
N PRO A 14 -11.85 7.53 -17.87
CA PRO A 14 -11.00 8.65 -18.30
C PRO A 14 -10.31 9.37 -17.13
N SER A 15 -11.01 9.58 -16.02
CA SER A 15 -10.45 10.25 -14.84
C SER A 15 -9.29 9.48 -14.19
N LEU A 16 -9.30 8.15 -14.28
CA LEU A 16 -8.20 7.31 -13.80
C LEU A 16 -7.00 7.37 -14.75
N LEU A 17 -7.25 7.38 -16.06
CA LEU A 17 -6.21 7.58 -17.07
C LEU A 17 -5.53 8.96 -16.90
N GLU A 18 -6.31 10.03 -16.76
CA GLU A 18 -5.78 11.38 -16.56
C GLU A 18 -4.93 11.47 -15.27
N SER A 19 -5.46 10.93 -14.16
CA SER A 19 -4.70 10.84 -12.91
C SER A 19 -3.41 10.03 -13.06
N HIS A 20 -3.40 9.01 -13.91
CA HIS A 20 -2.22 8.21 -14.16
C HIS A 20 -1.22 8.95 -15.05
N ILE A 21 -1.65 9.72 -16.04
CA ILE A 21 -0.75 10.53 -16.88
C ILE A 21 0.07 11.51 -16.04
N ARG A 22 -0.52 12.08 -14.98
CA ARG A 22 0.22 12.92 -13.98
C ARG A 22 1.39 12.18 -13.32
N THR A 23 1.42 10.85 -13.41
CA THR A 23 2.55 10.07 -12.91
C THR A 23 3.79 10.15 -13.77
N HIS A 24 3.60 10.38 -15.07
CA HIS A 24 4.67 10.57 -16.05
C HIS A 24 5.12 12.03 -16.11
N THR A 25 4.19 12.99 -16.17
CA THR A 25 4.52 14.43 -16.23
C THR A 25 5.11 14.96 -14.93
N GLY A 26 4.82 14.29 -13.81
CA GLY A 26 5.22 14.76 -12.48
C GLY A 26 4.24 15.74 -11.86
N ASP A 27 3.16 16.10 -12.55
CA ASP A 27 2.19 17.11 -12.10
C ASP A 27 1.57 16.76 -10.75
N ARG A 28 1.65 17.72 -9.83
CA ARG A 28 1.06 17.64 -8.48
C ARG A 28 0.20 18.87 -8.25
N LEU A 29 -1.03 18.79 -8.74
CA LEU A 29 -1.95 19.93 -8.79
C LEU A 29 -2.66 20.20 -7.45
N PHE A 30 -2.67 19.23 -6.53
CA PHE A 30 -3.42 19.32 -5.28
C PHE A 30 -2.49 19.67 -4.12
N VAL A 31 -2.39 20.95 -3.79
CA VAL A 31 -1.48 21.47 -2.77
C VAL A 31 -2.12 21.39 -1.38
N CYS A 32 -1.34 20.99 -0.38
CA CYS A 32 -1.74 21.08 1.02
C CYS A 32 -1.72 22.54 1.48
N HIS A 33 -2.85 23.02 1.99
CA HIS A 33 -2.94 24.39 2.51
C HIS A 33 -2.13 24.61 3.81
N PHE A 34 -1.83 23.54 4.56
CA PHE A 34 -1.01 23.64 5.77
C PHE A 34 0.49 23.64 5.46
N GLU A 35 0.90 23.01 4.35
CA GLU A 35 2.29 22.92 3.93
C GLU A 35 2.39 23.03 2.41
N VAL A 36 2.69 24.24 1.91
CA VAL A 36 2.70 24.56 0.46
C VAL A 36 3.62 23.64 -0.35
N ARG A 37 4.68 23.10 0.27
CA ARG A 37 5.62 22.16 -0.36
C ARG A 37 5.05 20.76 -0.60
N TRP A 38 3.89 20.44 -0.01
CA TRP A 38 3.25 19.12 -0.15
C TRP A 38 2.13 19.19 -1.17
N ALA A 39 2.45 18.76 -2.39
CA ALA A 39 1.48 18.66 -3.47
C ALA A 39 1.26 17.20 -3.90
N PHE A 40 0.04 16.88 -4.31
CA PHE A 40 -0.42 15.54 -4.65
C PHE A 40 -0.99 15.48 -6.06
N ARG A 41 -0.99 14.27 -6.64
CA ARG A 41 -1.50 14.00 -8.00
C ARG A 41 -3.03 13.86 -8.08
N THR A 42 -3.67 13.58 -6.93
CA THR A 42 -5.13 13.40 -6.83
C THR A 42 -5.71 14.05 -5.57
N PRO A 43 -7.00 14.45 -5.60
CA PRO A 43 -7.67 15.01 -4.43
C PRO A 43 -7.74 14.01 -3.26
N SER A 44 -7.96 12.72 -3.57
CA SER A 44 -8.04 11.66 -2.56
C SER A 44 -6.73 11.47 -1.79
N LYS A 45 -5.58 11.70 -2.44
CA LYS A 45 -4.27 11.64 -1.78
C LYS A 45 -4.05 12.86 -0.88
N LEU A 46 -4.46 14.05 -1.32
CA LEU A 46 -4.43 15.26 -0.52
C LEU A 46 -5.33 15.13 0.72
N SER A 47 -6.60 14.75 0.54
CA SER A 47 -7.56 14.55 1.65
C SER A 47 -7.02 13.57 2.69
N ARG A 48 -6.42 12.45 2.24
CA ARG A 48 -5.77 11.49 3.13
C ARG A 48 -4.57 12.07 3.86
N HIS A 49 -3.75 12.88 3.19
CA HIS A 49 -2.63 13.57 3.84
C HIS A 49 -3.14 14.57 4.87
N GLN A 50 -4.20 15.33 4.61
CA GLN A 50 -4.72 16.31 5.56
C GLN A 50 -5.15 15.72 6.91
N ARG A 51 -5.47 14.42 6.96
CA ARG A 51 -5.71 13.70 8.23
C ARG A 51 -4.51 13.68 9.17
N THR A 52 -3.28 13.83 8.65
CA THR A 52 -2.06 13.88 9.47
C THR A 52 -2.01 15.18 10.27
N HIS A 53 -2.46 16.30 9.70
CA HIS A 53 -2.48 17.60 10.37
C HIS A 53 -3.48 17.60 11.54
N LYS A 54 -4.63 16.95 11.36
CA LYS A 54 -5.69 16.87 12.38
C LYS A 54 -5.55 15.70 13.34
N ASN A 55 -4.51 14.87 13.19
CA ASN A 55 -4.34 13.59 13.90
C ASN A 55 -5.59 12.68 13.84
N GLU A 56 -6.38 12.79 12.77
CA GLU A 56 -7.66 12.10 12.64
C GLU A 56 -7.44 10.63 12.28
N ARG A 57 -7.73 9.73 13.22
CA ARG A 57 -7.57 8.27 13.07
C ARG A 57 -8.93 7.57 12.96
N PRO A 58 -9.61 7.62 11.81
CA PRO A 58 -10.97 7.11 11.67
C PRO A 58 -11.07 5.58 11.76
N PHE A 59 -9.97 4.86 11.53
CA PHE A 59 -9.98 3.40 11.49
C PHE A 59 -9.59 2.83 12.85
N LYS A 60 -10.59 2.51 13.67
CA LYS A 60 -10.41 1.97 15.02
C LYS A 60 -10.37 0.44 15.01
N CYS A 61 -9.55 -0.15 15.88
CA CYS A 61 -9.61 -1.57 16.17
C CYS A 61 -10.95 -1.90 16.87
N PRO A 62 -11.71 -2.91 16.40
CA PRO A 62 -12.95 -3.32 17.04
C PRO A 62 -12.73 -4.12 18.34
N HIS A 63 -11.51 -4.55 18.63
CA HIS A 63 -11.19 -5.26 19.87
C HIS A 63 -10.97 -4.26 21.00
N HIS A 64 -11.90 -4.25 21.96
CA HIS A 64 -12.03 -3.23 23.02
C HIS A 64 -10.83 -3.16 23.97
N GLU A 65 -10.05 -4.22 24.09
CA GLU A 65 -8.85 -4.27 24.94
C GLU A 65 -7.68 -3.45 24.37
N ARG A 66 -7.77 -3.00 23.11
CA ARG A 66 -6.73 -2.19 22.46
C ARG A 66 -7.36 -0.98 21.79
N HIS A 67 -7.21 0.18 22.42
CA HIS A 67 -7.58 1.50 21.87
C HIS A 67 -6.65 1.96 20.71
N LYS A 68 -6.33 1.07 19.76
CA LYS A 68 -5.52 1.42 18.59
C LYS A 68 -6.41 1.95 17.48
N ALA A 69 -6.05 3.14 17.00
CA ALA A 69 -6.68 3.78 15.84
C ALA A 69 -5.63 4.16 14.80
N TYR A 70 -6.04 4.10 13.53
CA TYR A 70 -5.17 4.27 12.38
C TYR A 70 -5.70 5.34 11.42
N LEU A 71 -4.77 6.04 10.77
CA LEU A 71 -5.07 7.01 9.71
C LEU A 71 -5.55 6.33 8.41
N ARG A 72 -5.19 5.05 8.22
CA ARG A 72 -5.41 4.28 6.98
C ARG A 72 -6.01 2.91 7.29
N SER A 73 -6.99 2.49 6.47
CA SER A 73 -7.66 1.19 6.59
C SER A 73 -6.71 0.01 6.39
N GLU A 74 -5.75 0.12 5.48
CA GLU A 74 -4.75 -0.93 5.23
C GLU A 74 -3.92 -1.24 6.49
N HIS A 75 -3.58 -0.21 7.27
CA HIS A 75 -2.85 -0.42 8.53
C HIS A 75 -3.72 -1.10 9.58
N LEU A 76 -5.01 -0.77 9.64
CA LEU A 76 -5.95 -1.50 10.49
C LEU A 76 -6.04 -2.96 10.06
N LYS A 77 -6.19 -3.26 8.76
CA LYS A 77 -6.22 -4.64 8.24
C LYS A 77 -4.97 -5.42 8.65
N GLN A 78 -3.79 -4.84 8.46
CA GLN A 78 -2.52 -5.45 8.88
C GLN A 78 -2.44 -5.67 10.38
N HIS A 79 -2.92 -4.71 11.18
CA HIS A 79 -3.03 -4.87 12.63
C HIS A 79 -3.95 -6.04 13.01
N LEU A 80 -5.14 -6.13 12.42
CA LEU A 80 -6.09 -7.22 12.69
C LEU A 80 -5.51 -8.58 12.30
N LEU A 81 -4.88 -8.68 11.13
CA LEU A 81 -4.24 -9.91 10.67
C LEU A 81 -3.12 -10.36 11.60
N SER A 82 -2.26 -9.43 12.02
CA SER A 82 -1.07 -9.74 12.82
C SER A 82 -1.36 -9.98 14.30
N GLN A 83 -2.33 -9.28 14.88
CA GLN A 83 -2.52 -9.25 16.34
C GLN A 83 -3.76 -9.99 16.82
N HIS A 84 -4.76 -10.20 15.96
CA HIS A 84 -6.02 -10.82 16.35
C HIS A 84 -6.30 -12.12 15.59
N ARG A 85 -5.82 -12.24 14.34
CA ARG A 85 -5.97 -13.47 13.54
C ARG A 85 -4.72 -14.34 13.45
N GLY A 86 -3.57 -13.84 13.91
CA GLY A 86 -2.30 -14.59 13.90
C GLY A 86 -1.75 -14.96 12.50
N MET A 87 -2.32 -14.42 11.42
CA MET A 87 -1.95 -14.82 10.06
C MET A 87 -0.79 -13.97 9.54
N LYS A 88 0.43 -14.52 9.58
CA LYS A 88 1.58 -14.04 8.79
C LYS A 88 1.49 -14.65 7.40
N ARG A 89 1.39 -13.82 6.36
CA ARG A 89 1.01 -14.26 5.00
C ARG A 89 2.16 -14.25 3.99
N PHE A 90 3.28 -13.63 4.33
CA PHE A 90 4.39 -13.44 3.40
C PHE A 90 5.64 -14.10 3.95
N ARG A 91 5.98 -15.27 3.43
CA ARG A 91 7.20 -16.00 3.79
C ARG A 91 8.35 -15.60 2.87
N CYS A 92 9.55 -15.54 3.44
CA CYS A 92 10.78 -15.39 2.66
C CYS A 92 11.00 -16.64 1.80
N PRO A 93 11.26 -16.50 0.49
CA PRO A 93 11.46 -17.64 -0.42
C PRO A 93 12.83 -18.32 -0.25
N VAL A 94 13.72 -17.77 0.57
CA VAL A 94 15.08 -18.27 0.73
C VAL A 94 15.05 -19.48 1.65
N GLU A 95 15.50 -20.62 1.12
CA GLU A 95 15.72 -21.85 1.88
C GLU A 95 16.60 -21.57 3.09
N ASN A 96 16.23 -22.09 4.27
CA ASN A 96 16.85 -21.85 5.58
C ASN A 96 16.66 -20.45 6.20
N CYS A 97 15.87 -19.54 5.61
CA CYS A 97 15.54 -18.27 6.28
C CYS A 97 14.34 -18.38 7.22
N GLY A 98 13.26 -19.06 6.80
CA GLY A 98 12.04 -19.26 7.60
C GLY A 98 11.29 -17.99 8.05
N ALA A 99 11.69 -16.81 7.59
CA ALA A 99 11.12 -15.54 8.06
C ALA A 99 9.72 -15.28 7.48
N GLU A 100 8.79 -14.82 8.33
CA GLU A 100 7.40 -14.58 7.97
C GLU A 100 6.95 -13.17 8.33
N PHE A 101 6.18 -12.55 7.43
CA PHE A 101 5.77 -11.15 7.50
C PHE A 101 4.27 -10.98 7.29
N THR A 102 3.74 -9.91 7.86
CA THR A 102 2.33 -9.52 7.74
C THR A 102 2.09 -8.50 6.63
N ALA A 103 3.17 -7.95 6.05
CA ALA A 103 3.13 -6.99 4.94
C ALA A 103 4.22 -7.29 3.89
N LYS A 104 3.87 -7.18 2.60
CA LYS A 104 4.80 -7.38 1.47
C LYS A 104 5.99 -6.43 1.50
N SER A 105 5.77 -5.16 1.85
CA SER A 105 6.84 -4.15 1.92
C SER A 105 7.94 -4.55 2.89
N THR A 106 7.57 -5.13 4.03
CA THR A 106 8.52 -5.58 5.05
C THR A 106 9.31 -6.80 4.56
N LEU A 107 8.64 -7.73 3.87
CA LEU A 107 9.32 -8.85 3.22
C LEU A 107 10.29 -8.38 2.14
N TYR A 108 9.92 -7.41 1.30
CA TYR A 108 10.83 -6.90 0.26
C TYR A 108 12.08 -6.25 0.86
N VAL A 109 11.94 -5.48 1.94
CA VAL A 109 13.09 -4.91 2.66
C VAL A 109 13.96 -6.03 3.25
N HIS A 110 13.34 -7.08 3.79
CA HIS A 110 14.07 -8.24 4.29
C HIS A 110 14.80 -9.01 3.19
N ALA A 111 14.13 -9.29 2.07
CA ALA A 111 14.66 -10.08 0.96
C ALA A 111 15.90 -9.43 0.31
N LYS A 112 16.01 -8.09 0.36
CA LYS A 112 17.23 -7.38 -0.04
C LYS A 112 18.46 -7.79 0.75
N ARG A 113 18.31 -8.23 2.01
CA ARG A 113 19.43 -8.73 2.83
C ARG A 113 20.00 -10.05 2.29
N HIS A 114 19.19 -10.78 1.52
CA HIS A 114 19.59 -12.01 0.84
C HIS A 114 19.99 -11.77 -0.62
N ASN A 115 20.11 -10.50 -1.05
CA ASN A 115 20.30 -10.12 -2.45
C ASN A 115 19.27 -10.74 -3.42
N VAL A 116 18.08 -11.09 -2.92
CA VAL A 116 17.00 -11.66 -3.72
C VAL A 116 16.35 -10.55 -4.53
N ASP A 117 16.22 -10.77 -5.85
CA ASP A 117 15.44 -9.87 -6.71
C ASP A 117 13.96 -9.99 -6.39
N THR A 118 13.47 -8.97 -5.70
CA THR A 118 12.07 -8.88 -5.27
C THR A 118 11.09 -8.63 -6.42
N ALA A 119 11.55 -8.30 -7.63
CA ALA A 119 10.71 -8.03 -8.79
C ALA A 119 9.92 -9.26 -9.27
N ASN A 120 10.47 -10.46 -9.06
CA ASN A 120 9.87 -11.74 -9.48
C ASN A 120 9.19 -12.50 -8.34
N LEU A 121 9.09 -11.91 -7.14
CA LEU A 121 8.47 -12.58 -5.99
C LEU A 121 6.95 -12.70 -6.17
N THR A 122 6.55 -13.90 -6.57
CA THR A 122 5.16 -14.29 -6.70
C THR A 122 4.72 -14.96 -5.41
N PHE A 123 3.76 -14.34 -4.71
CA PHE A 123 3.13 -14.94 -3.54
C PHE A 123 1.85 -15.64 -3.98
N PRO A 124 1.86 -16.97 -4.18
CA PRO A 124 0.65 -17.71 -4.48
C PRO A 124 -0.36 -17.54 -3.34
N CYS A 125 -1.63 -17.45 -3.71
CA CYS A 125 -2.70 -17.33 -2.76
C CYS A 125 -3.06 -18.73 -2.26
N GLU A 126 -2.76 -19.05 -1.02
CA GLU A 126 -3.05 -20.37 -0.43
C GLU A 126 -4.54 -20.55 -0.06
N HIS A 127 -5.42 -19.61 -0.45
CA HIS A 127 -6.85 -19.77 -0.23
C HIS A 127 -7.43 -20.79 -1.22
N PRO A 128 -8.14 -21.83 -0.75
CA PRO A 128 -8.85 -22.75 -1.61
C PRO A 128 -9.83 -21.97 -2.52
N GLY A 129 -9.67 -22.11 -3.83
CA GLY A 129 -10.53 -21.45 -4.83
C GLY A 129 -10.03 -20.09 -5.36
N CYS A 130 -8.84 -19.61 -4.96
CA CYS A 130 -8.25 -18.42 -5.56
C CYS A 130 -7.56 -18.75 -6.89
N ASN A 131 -8.34 -18.80 -7.99
CA ASN A 131 -7.77 -18.76 -9.33
C ASN A 131 -7.16 -17.37 -9.57
N LYS A 132 -5.87 -17.33 -9.92
CA LYS A 132 -5.25 -16.14 -10.52
C LYS A 132 -5.81 -15.91 -11.91
#